data_AF-A0A0E3PZ06-F1
#
_entry.id   AF-A0A0E3PZ06-F1
#
_cell.length_a   1.000
_cell.length_b   1.000
_cell.length_c   1.000
_cell.angle_alpha   90.00
_cell.angle_beta   90.00
_cell.angle_gamma   90.00
#
_symmetry.space_group_name_H-M   'P 1'
#
loop_
_entity.id
_entity.type
_entity.pdbx_description
1 polymer ?
#
loop_
_entity_poly.entity_id
_entity_poly.type
_entity_poly.pdbx_seq_one_letter_code
_entity_poly.pdbx_strand_id
1 'polypeptide(L)'
;MVNTLSHIGIGLLLAHALGLKGRKRLGLVLLSIVPDIDYFSYSLFTLISGSVSHEARNQLFYLLGHRELTHSVFFAVILAVLIWIKTRDRTYTFGGFLAVFLHSFLDYTTSAKMRPFYPFSLNESALRAIYPFDPVVNVIPLLPLFIVAAEYIKSSGVRKYKKKHAWNIKDLYPWDLKIRGKWSVRDRDVWDRRLKRLNIFHSFVNRNEGKFYASFIIVLLIWTTMFPVAKIFLIDRISRTEGTEISYNDTYPISTGKFLAAYPADDSRYKLLEISYWAGVEKSFYVDRVTVEGDVPDASRYAERAGNLYSNSVPQAIDYPVYSVSEKDGAVTVILSDARNPYVKKWPYFDTVYRFVFDRESRDYEVYESHYGRPEKKLDKNYFE
;
A
#
# COMPACT_ATOMS: atom_id res chain seq x y z
N MET A 1 1.53 4.79 1.07
CA MET A 1 1.24 3.38 1.36
C MET A 1 1.80 3.14 2.74
N VAL A 2 1.16 2.33 3.60
CA VAL A 2 1.78 1.99 4.87
C VAL A 2 3.06 1.22 4.56
N ASN A 3 4.18 1.76 5.00
CA ASN A 3 5.48 1.15 4.68
C ASN A 3 5.71 -0.09 5.57
N THR A 4 6.57 -1.00 5.11
CA THR A 4 6.94 -2.22 5.84
C THR A 4 7.46 -1.92 7.25
N LEU A 5 8.14 -0.79 7.48
CA LEU A 5 8.61 -0.41 8.82
C LEU A 5 7.45 -0.11 9.77
N SER A 6 6.37 0.52 9.29
CA SER A 6 5.17 0.73 10.07
C SER A 6 4.54 -0.60 10.47
N HIS A 7 4.47 -1.56 9.54
CA HIS A 7 3.98 -2.92 9.83
C HIS A 7 4.81 -3.64 10.89
N ILE A 8 6.15 -3.53 10.83
CA ILE A 8 7.06 -4.02 11.89
C ILE A 8 6.76 -3.35 13.23
N GLY A 9 6.51 -2.04 13.21
CA GLY A 9 6.09 -1.26 14.36
C GLY A 9 4.82 -1.77 15.04
N ILE A 10 3.81 -2.09 14.25
CA ILE A 10 2.56 -2.71 14.74
C ILE A 10 2.82 -4.10 15.29
N GLY A 11 3.65 -4.92 14.63
CA GLY A 11 4.07 -6.21 15.17
C GLY A 11 4.75 -6.10 16.54
N LEU A 12 5.54 -5.04 16.75
CA LEU A 12 6.16 -4.73 18.05
C LEU A 12 5.13 -4.29 19.10
N LEU A 13 4.19 -3.42 18.75
CA LEU A 13 3.09 -3.01 19.63
C LEU A 13 2.26 -4.22 20.07
N LEU A 14 1.91 -5.07 19.10
CA LEU A 14 1.14 -6.28 19.34
C LEU A 14 1.90 -7.27 20.24
N ALA A 15 3.20 -7.48 19.99
CA ALA A 15 4.02 -8.34 20.85
C ALA A 15 4.07 -7.83 22.29
N HIS A 16 4.17 -6.51 22.46
CA HIS A 16 4.16 -5.88 23.78
C HIS A 16 2.80 -6.05 24.47
N ALA A 17 1.70 -5.76 23.77
CA ALA A 17 0.34 -5.89 24.29
C ALA A 17 0.00 -7.33 24.71
N LEU A 18 0.51 -8.32 23.99
CA LEU A 18 0.35 -9.74 24.29
C LEU A 18 1.37 -10.28 25.31
N GLY A 19 2.26 -9.43 25.84
CA GLY A 19 3.28 -9.83 26.82
C GLY A 19 4.34 -10.79 26.28
N LEU A 20 4.52 -10.87 24.95
CA LEU A 20 5.46 -11.79 24.32
C LEU A 20 6.90 -11.31 24.46
N LYS A 21 7.82 -12.24 24.76
CA LYS A 21 9.25 -11.96 24.96
C LYS A 21 10.14 -12.88 24.13
N GLY A 22 11.39 -12.48 23.95
CA GLY A 22 12.42 -13.28 23.29
C GLY A 22 12.04 -13.70 21.86
N ARG A 23 12.18 -14.99 21.54
CA ARG A 23 11.92 -15.54 20.19
C ARG A 23 10.47 -15.36 19.74
N LYS A 24 9.49 -15.39 20.65
CA LYS A 24 8.07 -15.20 20.31
C LYS A 24 7.79 -13.76 19.85
N ARG A 25 8.40 -12.75 20.51
CA ARG A 25 8.34 -11.35 20.06
C ARG A 25 8.93 -11.20 18.67
N LEU A 26 10.12 -11.76 18.43
CA LEU A 26 10.77 -11.70 17.11
C LEU A 26 9.92 -12.39 16.04
N GLY A 27 9.40 -13.59 16.34
CA GLY A 27 8.53 -14.32 15.43
C GLY A 27 7.28 -13.52 15.05
N LEU A 28 6.66 -12.83 16.00
CA LEU A 28 5.49 -12.00 15.73
C LEU A 28 5.81 -10.79 14.84
N VAL A 29 6.95 -10.15 15.07
CA VAL A 29 7.44 -9.04 14.23
C VAL A 29 7.75 -9.50 12.80
N LEU A 30 8.25 -10.71 12.63
CA LEU A 30 8.45 -11.28 11.30
C LEU A 30 7.11 -11.61 10.62
N LEU A 31 6.14 -12.13 11.39
CA LEU A 31 4.80 -12.41 10.87
C LEU A 31 4.08 -11.15 10.36
N SER A 32 4.30 -10.00 10.99
CA SER A 32 3.68 -8.73 10.55
C SER A 32 4.20 -8.21 9.21
N ILE A 33 5.26 -8.80 8.64
CA ILE A 33 5.77 -8.46 7.30
C ILE A 33 5.66 -9.61 6.31
N VAL A 34 5.13 -10.77 6.71
CA VAL A 34 4.96 -11.91 5.80
C VAL A 34 4.12 -11.55 4.56
N PRO A 35 3.05 -10.76 4.66
CA PRO A 35 2.29 -10.41 3.47
C PRO A 35 3.10 -9.66 2.41
N ASP A 36 3.99 -8.73 2.81
CA ASP A 36 4.89 -7.97 1.92
C ASP A 36 5.92 -8.87 1.18
N ILE A 37 6.14 -10.10 1.64
CA ILE A 37 7.04 -11.06 0.96
C ILE A 37 6.41 -11.55 -0.37
N ASP A 38 5.12 -11.26 -0.60
CA ASP A 38 4.46 -11.51 -1.88
C ASP A 38 5.11 -10.81 -3.08
N TYR A 39 6.00 -9.84 -2.87
CA TYR A 39 6.87 -9.31 -3.93
C TYR A 39 7.67 -10.42 -4.62
N PHE A 40 8.11 -11.44 -3.88
CA PHE A 40 8.82 -12.60 -4.46
C PHE A 40 7.88 -13.50 -5.27
N SER A 41 6.68 -13.80 -4.77
CA SER A 41 5.70 -14.59 -5.52
C SER A 41 5.25 -13.83 -6.76
N TYR A 42 5.09 -12.51 -6.67
CA TYR A 42 4.73 -11.66 -7.79
C TYR A 42 5.85 -11.61 -8.83
N SER A 43 7.11 -11.52 -8.40
CA SER A 43 8.26 -11.61 -9.30
C SER A 43 8.27 -12.95 -10.05
N LEU A 44 8.03 -14.06 -9.36
CA LEU A 44 7.91 -15.38 -9.99
C LEU A 44 6.75 -15.41 -10.99
N PHE A 45 5.58 -14.88 -10.61
CA PHE A 45 4.43 -14.76 -11.51
C PHE A 45 4.80 -14.02 -12.79
N THR A 46 5.43 -12.85 -12.69
CA THR A 46 5.80 -12.04 -13.88
C THR A 46 6.78 -12.74 -14.81
N LEU A 47 7.59 -13.68 -14.31
CA LEU A 47 8.53 -14.46 -15.13
C LEU A 47 7.85 -15.57 -15.92
N ILE A 48 6.79 -16.18 -15.37
CA ILE A 48 6.10 -17.32 -15.98
C ILE A 48 4.81 -16.91 -16.71
N SER A 49 4.27 -15.72 -16.42
CA SER A 49 2.95 -15.30 -16.86
C SER A 49 2.80 -15.22 -18.37
N GLY A 50 3.87 -14.94 -19.12
CA GLY A 50 3.82 -14.86 -20.59
C GLY A 50 3.83 -16.21 -21.30
N SER A 51 4.12 -17.30 -20.58
CA SER A 51 4.27 -18.65 -21.14
C SER A 51 3.09 -19.58 -20.85
N VAL A 52 2.00 -19.06 -20.27
CA VAL A 52 0.82 -19.83 -19.86
C VAL A 52 -0.43 -19.30 -20.57
N SER A 53 -1.51 -20.10 -20.57
CA SER A 53 -2.81 -19.64 -21.10
C SER A 53 -3.37 -18.47 -20.28
N HIS A 54 -4.33 -17.75 -20.85
CA HIS A 54 -5.02 -16.65 -20.18
C HIS A 54 -5.65 -17.08 -18.84
N GLU A 55 -6.34 -18.22 -18.81
CA GLU A 55 -6.98 -18.74 -17.59
C GLU A 55 -5.94 -19.12 -16.54
N ALA A 56 -4.87 -19.79 -16.95
CA ALA A 56 -3.79 -20.17 -16.06
C ALA A 56 -3.07 -18.93 -15.50
N ARG A 57 -2.86 -17.90 -16.33
CA ARG A 57 -2.32 -16.60 -15.91
C ARG A 57 -3.21 -15.97 -14.85
N ASN A 58 -4.52 -15.91 -15.06
CA ASN A 58 -5.45 -15.28 -14.12
C ASN A 58 -5.51 -16.04 -12.78
N GLN A 59 -5.51 -17.37 -12.81
CA GLN A 59 -5.44 -18.18 -11.57
C GLN A 59 -4.12 -17.98 -10.83
N LEU A 60 -3.00 -17.97 -11.55
CA LEU A 60 -1.69 -17.68 -10.96
C LEU A 60 -1.62 -16.26 -10.41
N PHE A 61 -2.27 -15.28 -11.05
CA PHE A 61 -2.38 -13.93 -10.53
C PHE A 61 -3.07 -13.91 -9.17
N TYR A 62 -4.19 -14.61 -8.97
CA TYR A 62 -4.84 -14.62 -7.65
C TYR A 62 -4.02 -15.31 -6.55
N LEU A 63 -3.16 -16.27 -6.92
CA LEU A 63 -2.34 -17.00 -5.95
C LEU A 63 -1.02 -16.30 -5.63
N LEU A 64 -0.37 -15.73 -6.66
CA LEU A 64 0.99 -15.22 -6.61
C LEU A 64 1.07 -13.70 -6.76
N GLY A 65 -0.04 -13.07 -7.15
CA GLY A 65 -0.19 -11.64 -7.31
C GLY A 65 0.12 -10.87 -6.03
N HIS A 66 0.70 -9.70 -6.20
CA HIS A 66 0.93 -8.78 -5.08
C HIS A 66 -0.43 -8.36 -4.50
N ARG A 67 -0.62 -8.56 -3.20
CA ARG A 67 -1.85 -8.24 -2.44
C ARG A 67 -3.09 -9.07 -2.74
N GLU A 68 -2.87 -10.26 -3.27
CA GLU A 68 -3.96 -11.23 -3.48
C GLU A 68 -4.04 -12.19 -2.28
N LEU A 69 -3.66 -13.47 -2.45
CA LEU A 69 -3.78 -14.48 -1.40
C LEU A 69 -3.16 -14.06 -0.06
N THR A 70 -1.96 -13.49 -0.04
CA THR A 70 -1.23 -13.14 1.20
C THR A 70 -1.90 -12.05 2.02
N HIS A 71 -2.78 -11.26 1.40
CA HIS A 71 -3.52 -10.19 2.04
C HIS A 71 -4.99 -10.56 2.32
N SER A 72 -5.32 -11.86 2.24
CA SER A 72 -6.64 -12.38 2.58
C SER A 72 -6.75 -12.77 4.06
N VAL A 73 -7.97 -12.68 4.59
CA VAL A 73 -8.31 -13.22 5.93
C VAL A 73 -8.05 -14.72 5.97
N PHE A 74 -8.29 -15.43 4.86
CA PHE A 74 -8.03 -16.85 4.74
C PHE A 74 -6.56 -17.20 4.98
N PHE A 75 -5.64 -16.45 4.38
CA PHE A 75 -4.20 -16.65 4.60
C PHE A 75 -3.78 -16.40 6.05
N ALA A 76 -4.34 -15.36 6.70
CA ALA A 76 -4.13 -15.12 8.12
C ALA A 76 -4.59 -16.31 8.98
N VAL A 77 -5.74 -16.92 8.65
CA VAL A 77 -6.26 -18.12 9.33
C VAL A 77 -5.35 -19.32 9.11
N ILE A 78 -4.87 -19.58 7.88
CA ILE A 78 -3.93 -20.67 7.61
C ILE A 78 -2.67 -20.52 8.46
N LEU A 79 -2.06 -19.33 8.48
CA LEU A 79 -0.87 -19.09 9.29
C LEU A 79 -1.14 -19.31 10.78
N ALA A 80 -2.28 -18.87 11.28
CA ALA A 80 -2.69 -19.11 12.66
C ALA A 80 -2.80 -20.61 12.98
N VAL A 81 -3.42 -21.40 12.09
CA VAL A 81 -3.53 -22.86 12.23
C VAL A 81 -2.14 -23.52 12.21
N LEU A 82 -1.25 -23.12 11.31
CA LEU A 82 0.12 -23.64 11.25
C LEU A 82 0.91 -23.32 12.54
N ILE A 83 0.77 -22.09 13.05
CA ILE A 83 1.38 -21.68 14.33
C ILE A 83 0.81 -22.53 15.47
N TRP A 84 -0.50 -22.75 15.50
CA TRP A 84 -1.16 -23.56 16.52
C TRP A 84 -0.66 -25.00 16.52
N ILE A 85 -0.63 -25.64 15.35
CA ILE A 85 -0.15 -27.03 15.20
C ILE A 85 1.28 -27.16 15.75
N LYS A 86 2.16 -26.20 15.43
CA LYS A 86 3.58 -26.24 15.80
C LYS A 86 3.85 -25.87 17.25
N THR A 87 3.13 -24.91 17.81
CA THR A 87 3.48 -24.29 19.11
C THR A 87 2.52 -24.62 20.23
N ARG A 88 1.25 -24.96 19.92
CA ARG A 88 0.15 -25.15 20.87
C ARG A 88 -0.04 -23.97 21.85
N ASP A 89 0.44 -22.79 21.48
CA ASP A 89 0.37 -21.57 22.29
C ASP A 89 -0.74 -20.67 21.77
N ARG A 90 -1.82 -20.54 22.55
CA ARG A 90 -3.00 -19.75 22.19
C ARG A 90 -2.67 -18.27 21.97
N THR A 91 -1.84 -17.70 22.84
CA THR A 91 -1.47 -16.28 22.78
C THR A 91 -0.62 -16.00 21.56
N TYR A 92 0.34 -16.89 21.26
CA TYR A 92 1.19 -16.75 20.09
C TYR A 92 0.43 -16.99 18.79
N THR A 93 -0.49 -17.96 18.75
CA THR A 93 -1.41 -18.20 17.63
C THR A 93 -2.29 -16.99 17.35
N PHE A 94 -2.95 -16.46 18.39
CA PHE A 94 -3.82 -15.29 18.26
C PHE A 94 -3.03 -14.06 17.83
N GLY A 95 -1.83 -13.86 18.39
CA GLY A 95 -0.91 -12.83 17.93
C GLY A 95 -0.57 -12.99 16.45
N GLY A 96 -0.19 -14.21 16.02
CA GLY A 96 0.16 -14.48 14.63
C GLY A 96 -0.97 -14.16 13.66
N PHE A 97 -2.21 -14.53 14.01
CA PHE A 97 -3.40 -14.12 13.26
C PHE A 97 -3.53 -12.59 13.19
N LEU A 98 -3.49 -11.90 14.34
CA LEU A 98 -3.63 -10.44 14.39
C LEU A 98 -2.52 -9.72 13.61
N ALA A 99 -1.29 -10.22 13.65
CA ALA A 99 -0.15 -9.61 12.96
C ALA A 99 -0.38 -9.56 11.43
N VAL A 100 -0.85 -10.67 10.86
CA VAL A 100 -1.15 -10.78 9.43
C VAL A 100 -2.43 -10.03 9.09
N PHE A 101 -3.49 -10.20 9.89
CA PHE A 101 -4.75 -9.51 9.67
C PHE A 101 -4.62 -7.99 9.72
N LEU A 102 -3.93 -7.43 10.73
CA LEU A 102 -3.75 -5.99 10.87
C LEU A 102 -2.91 -5.41 9.73
N HIS A 103 -1.92 -6.16 9.24
CA HIS A 103 -1.17 -5.78 8.06
C HIS A 103 -2.11 -5.57 6.87
N SER A 104 -2.89 -6.62 6.52
CA SER A 104 -3.82 -6.57 5.40
C SER A 104 -4.90 -5.50 5.58
N PHE A 105 -5.43 -5.36 6.80
CA PHE A 105 -6.44 -4.35 7.13
C PHE A 105 -5.92 -2.92 6.95
N LEU A 106 -4.69 -2.62 7.35
CA LEU A 106 -4.11 -1.29 7.18
C LEU A 106 -3.86 -0.95 5.71
N ASP A 107 -3.38 -1.91 4.94
CA ASP A 107 -3.24 -1.74 3.49
C ASP A 107 -4.62 -1.50 2.83
N TYR A 108 -5.64 -2.24 3.26
CA TYR A 108 -7.04 -2.10 2.81
C TYR A 108 -7.63 -0.72 3.11
N THR A 109 -7.38 -0.21 4.32
CA THR A 109 -7.89 1.08 4.77
C THR A 109 -7.21 2.27 4.12
N THR A 110 -6.01 2.11 3.55
CA THR A 110 -5.23 3.24 3.04
C THR A 110 -5.34 3.44 1.53
N SER A 111 -4.76 2.57 0.72
CA SER A 111 -4.77 2.73 -0.74
C SER A 111 -4.99 1.46 -1.53
N ALA A 112 -4.79 0.29 -0.92
CA ALA A 112 -4.72 -0.93 -1.69
C ALA A 112 -6.12 -1.44 -2.06
N LYS A 113 -6.32 -1.65 -3.36
CA LYS A 113 -7.35 -2.55 -3.85
C LYS A 113 -6.84 -3.98 -3.66
N MET A 114 -7.67 -4.84 -3.07
CA MET A 114 -7.29 -6.20 -2.71
C MET A 114 -8.53 -7.09 -2.65
N ARG A 115 -8.33 -8.40 -2.48
CA ARG A 115 -9.40 -9.39 -2.31
C ARG A 115 -9.36 -9.98 -0.90
N PRO A 116 -9.89 -9.27 0.12
CA PRO A 116 -9.73 -9.66 1.52
C PRO A 116 -10.37 -11.02 1.83
N PHE A 117 -11.35 -11.45 1.03
CA PHE A 117 -12.08 -12.71 1.19
C PHE A 117 -11.67 -13.79 0.18
N TYR A 118 -10.60 -13.61 -0.60
CA TYR A 118 -10.07 -14.70 -1.43
C TYR A 118 -9.69 -15.91 -0.54
N PRO A 119 -9.97 -17.17 -0.95
CA PRO A 119 -10.53 -17.63 -2.23
C PRO A 119 -12.07 -17.72 -2.27
N PHE A 120 -12.78 -17.28 -1.23
CA PHE A 120 -14.24 -17.37 -1.17
C PHE A 120 -14.94 -16.29 -2.02
N SER A 121 -14.24 -15.20 -2.34
CA SER A 121 -14.72 -14.16 -3.24
C SER A 121 -13.57 -13.65 -4.12
N LEU A 122 -13.86 -13.47 -5.40
CA LEU A 122 -12.98 -12.83 -6.37
C LEU A 122 -13.21 -11.31 -6.47
N ASN A 123 -14.18 -10.79 -5.72
CA ASN A 123 -14.51 -9.38 -5.70
C ASN A 123 -13.37 -8.61 -5.05
N GLU A 124 -12.78 -7.73 -5.84
CA GLU A 124 -11.87 -6.73 -5.35
C GLU A 124 -12.64 -5.65 -4.60
N SER A 125 -12.01 -5.15 -3.54
CA SER A 125 -12.53 -4.06 -2.75
C SER A 125 -11.38 -3.21 -2.26
N ALA A 126 -11.67 -1.95 -1.97
CA ALA A 126 -10.70 -1.03 -1.42
C ALA A 126 -11.42 -0.06 -0.48
N LEU A 127 -11.15 -0.15 0.81
CA LEU A 127 -11.79 0.77 1.75
C LEU A 127 -11.24 2.18 1.62
N ARG A 128 -9.93 2.34 1.33
CA ARG A 128 -9.28 3.60 0.91
C ARG A 128 -9.74 4.83 1.71
N ALA A 129 -9.91 4.66 3.02
CA ALA A 129 -10.50 5.67 3.89
C ALA A 129 -9.46 6.66 4.42
N ILE A 130 -8.22 6.21 4.52
CA ILE A 130 -7.12 6.95 5.12
C ILE A 130 -6.09 7.27 4.05
N TYR A 131 -5.61 8.50 4.01
CA TYR A 131 -4.56 8.85 3.07
C TYR A 131 -3.30 8.03 3.37
N PRO A 132 -2.61 7.46 2.38
CA PRO A 132 -1.56 6.51 2.72
C PRO A 132 -0.25 7.16 3.20
N PHE A 133 -0.16 8.50 3.17
CA PHE A 133 0.86 9.28 3.89
C PHE A 133 0.28 9.99 5.13
N ASP A 134 -0.88 9.54 5.61
CA ASP A 134 -1.46 10.03 6.85
C ASP A 134 -0.45 9.79 7.99
N PRO A 135 -0.13 10.83 8.78
CA PRO A 135 0.90 10.77 9.79
C PRO A 135 0.55 9.80 10.92
N VAL A 136 -0.73 9.54 11.20
CA VAL A 136 -1.15 8.63 12.27
C VAL A 136 -0.76 7.19 11.93
N VAL A 137 -1.04 6.73 10.71
CA VAL A 137 -0.73 5.36 10.28
C VAL A 137 0.73 5.17 9.84
N ASN A 138 1.48 6.25 9.61
CA ASN A 138 2.89 6.18 9.23
C ASN A 138 3.88 6.51 10.35
N VAL A 139 3.58 7.47 11.22
CA VAL A 139 4.53 7.93 12.25
C VAL A 139 4.34 7.16 13.55
N ILE A 140 3.11 6.93 13.99
CA ILE A 140 2.85 6.25 15.27
C ILE A 140 3.46 4.84 15.28
N PRO A 141 3.29 4.01 14.23
CA PRO A 141 3.92 2.69 14.21
C PRO A 141 5.45 2.72 14.23
N LEU A 142 6.10 3.80 13.79
CA LEU A 142 7.56 3.89 13.83
C LEU A 142 8.12 4.16 15.23
N LEU A 143 7.31 4.65 16.17
CA LEU A 143 7.76 4.98 17.53
C LEU A 143 8.31 3.76 18.30
N PRO A 144 7.65 2.58 18.32
CA PRO A 144 8.23 1.33 18.82
C PRO A 144 9.62 1.01 18.26
N LEU A 145 9.82 1.23 16.96
CA LEU A 145 11.11 1.01 16.31
C LEU A 145 12.16 1.99 16.81
N PHE A 146 11.81 3.28 16.95
CA PHE A 146 12.72 4.28 17.51
C PHE A 146 13.14 3.94 18.95
N ILE A 147 12.22 3.43 19.77
CA ILE A 147 12.53 3.01 21.15
C ILE A 147 13.54 1.86 21.13
N VAL A 148 13.27 0.80 20.35
CA VAL A 148 14.18 -0.35 20.22
C VAL A 148 15.55 0.06 19.66
N ALA A 149 15.58 0.93 18.66
CA ALA A 149 16.84 1.43 18.08
C ALA A 149 17.66 2.24 19.10
N ALA A 150 17.00 3.11 19.88
CA ALA A 150 17.64 3.88 20.93
C ALA A 150 18.19 2.99 22.06
N GLU A 151 17.47 1.94 22.46
CA GLU A 151 17.96 0.92 23.41
C GLU A 151 19.19 0.18 22.87
N TYR A 152 19.18 -0.17 21.59
CA TYR A 152 20.31 -0.82 20.93
C TYR A 152 21.56 0.07 20.88
N ILE A 153 21.40 1.35 20.53
CA ILE A 153 22.51 2.33 20.52
C ILE A 153 23.09 2.51 21.92
N LYS A 154 22.23 2.62 22.95
CA LYS A 154 22.68 2.74 24.34
C LYS A 154 23.43 1.50 24.81
N SER A 155 22.89 0.30 24.56
CA SER A 155 23.50 -0.96 24.99
C SER A 155 24.80 -1.27 24.23
N SER A 156 24.89 -0.93 22.94
CA SER A 156 26.13 -1.05 22.15
C SER A 156 27.19 -0.04 22.57
N GLY A 157 26.81 1.19 22.94
CA GLY A 157 27.71 2.16 23.58
C GLY A 157 28.29 1.66 24.91
N VAL A 158 27.44 1.10 25.78
CA VAL A 158 27.88 0.46 27.04
C VAL A 158 28.79 -0.74 26.78
N ARG A 159 28.48 -1.56 25.76
CA ARG A 159 29.28 -2.75 25.39
C ARG A 159 30.65 -2.34 24.82
N LYS A 160 30.71 -1.27 24.00
CA LYS A 160 31.99 -0.66 23.53
C LYS A 160 32.78 -0.04 24.68
N TYR A 161 32.12 0.63 25.62
CA TYR A 161 32.77 1.21 26.81
C TYR A 161 33.35 0.12 27.73
N LYS A 162 32.60 -0.94 27.99
CA LYS A 162 33.08 -2.14 28.71
C LYS A 162 34.23 -2.83 27.99
N LYS A 163 34.18 -2.98 26.66
CA LYS A 163 35.31 -3.53 25.88
C LYS A 163 36.55 -2.63 25.97
N LYS A 164 36.39 -1.30 25.84
CA LYS A 164 37.49 -0.33 25.93
C LYS A 164 38.16 -0.31 27.30
N HIS A 165 37.40 -0.53 28.38
CA HIS A 165 37.93 -0.66 29.74
C HIS A 165 38.36 -2.08 30.13
N ALA A 166 37.95 -3.11 29.39
CA ALA A 166 38.48 -4.46 29.51
C ALA A 166 39.86 -4.60 28.86
N TRP A 167 40.24 -3.68 27.97
CA TRP A 167 41.60 -3.54 27.41
C TRP A 167 42.44 -2.50 28.19
N ASN A 168 42.25 -2.38 29.50
CA ASN A 168 43.27 -1.80 30.38
C ASN A 168 44.33 -2.88 30.69
N ILE A 169 45.10 -3.25 29.67
CA ILE A 169 46.40 -3.87 29.87
C ILE A 169 47.39 -2.71 29.85
N LYS A 170 48.17 -2.59 30.93
CA LYS A 170 49.20 -1.57 31.14
C LYS A 170 50.38 -1.64 30.15
N ASP A 171 50.29 -2.41 29.07
CA ASP A 171 51.39 -2.62 28.14
C ASP A 171 50.89 -2.42 26.70
N LEU A 172 51.15 -1.22 26.15
CA LEU A 172 51.71 -0.97 24.81
C LEU A 172 51.47 0.49 24.40
N TYR A 173 52.55 1.26 24.41
CA TYR A 173 52.81 2.33 23.43
C TYR A 173 54.14 1.97 22.74
N PRO A 174 54.48 2.50 21.54
CA PRO A 174 53.69 3.33 20.63
C PRO A 174 53.85 2.90 19.15
N TRP A 175 52.75 2.72 18.40
CA TRP A 175 52.81 2.92 16.94
C TRP A 175 51.65 3.80 16.49
N ASP A 176 52.06 4.96 15.96
CA ASP A 176 51.26 6.05 15.42
C ASP A 176 50.53 5.58 14.15
N LEU A 177 49.20 5.57 14.20
CA LEU A 177 48.36 5.44 13.01
C LEU A 177 47.23 6.47 13.10
N LYS A 178 47.57 7.70 12.67
CA LYS A 178 46.66 8.80 12.37
C LYS A 178 45.61 8.37 11.34
N ILE A 179 44.50 7.79 11.80
CA ILE A 179 43.24 7.79 11.04
C ILE A 179 42.52 9.10 11.35
N ARG A 180 42.86 10.13 10.57
CA ARG A 180 42.28 11.47 10.65
C ARG A 180 40.92 11.50 9.93
N GLY A 181 39.88 10.96 10.58
CA GLY A 181 38.49 11.25 10.21
C GLY A 181 38.11 12.63 10.76
N LYS A 182 38.14 13.67 9.92
CA LYS A 182 37.67 15.03 10.25
C LYS A 182 36.16 14.99 10.55
N TRP A 183 35.80 14.78 11.81
CA TRP A 183 34.53 15.23 12.36
C TRP A 183 34.83 16.54 13.09
N SER A 184 34.20 17.65 12.68
CA SER A 184 34.41 18.92 13.36
C SER A 184 33.85 18.84 14.80
N VAL A 185 34.46 19.56 15.74
CA VAL A 185 33.96 19.65 17.13
C VAL A 185 32.50 20.14 17.16
N ARG A 186 32.13 20.98 16.18
CA ARG A 186 30.77 21.48 15.99
C ARG A 186 29.78 20.39 15.59
N ASP A 187 30.20 19.42 14.77
CA ASP A 187 29.37 18.26 14.42
C ASP A 187 29.19 17.34 15.63
N ARG A 188 30.25 17.09 16.41
CA ARG A 188 30.15 16.32 17.66
C ARG A 188 29.18 16.94 18.65
N ASP A 189 29.25 18.25 18.88
CA ASP A 189 28.37 18.96 19.82
C ASP A 189 26.90 18.98 19.39
N VAL A 190 26.63 19.01 18.08
CA VAL A 190 25.27 18.89 17.55
C VAL A 190 24.74 17.46 17.74
N TRP A 191 25.58 16.45 17.47
CA TRP A 191 25.24 15.05 17.67
C TRP A 191 25.04 14.70 19.15
N ASP A 192 25.89 15.21 20.05
CA ASP A 192 25.75 15.02 21.50
C ASP A 192 24.49 15.70 22.05
N ARG A 193 24.14 16.90 21.57
CA ARG A 193 22.86 17.54 21.93
C ARG A 193 21.65 16.76 21.42
N ARG A 194 21.70 16.22 20.19
CA ARG A 194 20.64 15.36 19.63
C ARG A 194 20.51 14.05 20.42
N LEU A 195 21.64 13.40 20.74
CA LEU A 195 21.70 12.20 21.59
C LEU A 195 21.18 12.47 23.00
N LYS A 196 21.47 13.64 23.59
CA LYS A 196 20.97 14.02 24.91
C LYS A 196 19.45 14.23 24.91
N ARG A 197 18.89 14.86 23.88
CA ARG A 197 17.42 14.97 23.70
C ARG A 197 16.76 13.60 23.50
N LEU A 198 17.37 12.74 22.68
CA LEU A 198 16.93 11.36 22.51
C LEU A 198 16.97 10.58 23.82
N ASN A 199 17.99 10.78 24.66
CA ASN A 199 18.10 10.14 25.97
C ASN A 199 17.00 10.60 26.95
N ILE A 200 16.62 11.88 26.92
CA ILE A 200 15.51 12.39 27.76
C ILE A 200 14.19 11.78 27.30
N PHE A 201 13.91 11.80 26.00
CA PHE A 201 12.71 11.20 25.43
C PHE A 201 12.64 9.69 25.70
N HIS A 202 13.72 8.96 25.43
CA HIS A 202 13.85 7.54 25.74
C HIS A 202 13.65 7.24 27.23
N SER A 203 14.24 8.06 28.13
CA SER A 203 14.06 7.87 29.57
C SER A 203 12.62 8.15 30.01
N PHE A 204 11.92 9.08 29.36
CA PHE A 204 10.50 9.35 29.61
C PHE A 204 9.63 8.19 29.13
N VAL A 205 9.88 7.69 27.93
CA VAL A 205 9.15 6.57 27.33
C VAL A 205 9.36 5.29 28.14
N ASN A 206 10.60 4.92 28.49
CA ASN A 206 10.86 3.69 29.25
C ASN A 206 10.25 3.72 30.66
N ARG A 207 10.09 4.90 31.29
CA ARG A 207 9.43 5.01 32.60
C ARG A 207 7.92 4.77 32.53
N ASN A 208 7.30 4.98 31.37
CA ASN A 208 5.85 4.87 31.16
C ASN A 208 5.50 3.93 30.00
N GLU A 209 6.39 2.99 29.66
CA GLU A 209 6.39 2.23 28.41
C GLU A 209 5.02 1.59 28.13
N GLY A 210 4.44 0.90 29.11
CA GLY A 210 3.14 0.25 28.97
C GLY A 210 1.98 1.23 28.74
N LYS A 211 1.94 2.36 29.46
CA LYS A 211 0.92 3.41 29.26
C LYS A 211 1.08 4.08 27.90
N PHE A 212 2.33 4.27 27.46
CA PHE A 212 2.66 4.90 26.20
C PHE A 212 2.24 4.05 25.00
N TYR A 213 2.57 2.76 25.02
CA TYR A 213 2.10 1.83 23.98
C TYR A 213 0.59 1.64 23.97
N ALA A 214 -0.05 1.57 25.14
CA ALA A 214 -1.50 1.49 25.24
C ALA A 214 -2.16 2.72 24.58
N SER A 215 -1.69 3.93 24.87
CA SER A 215 -2.20 5.15 24.23
C SER A 215 -2.06 5.12 22.71
N PHE A 216 -0.96 4.60 22.17
CA PHE A 216 -0.79 4.50 20.72
C PHE A 216 -1.71 3.48 20.07
N ILE A 217 -1.88 2.33 20.70
CA ILE A 217 -2.83 1.32 20.22
C ILE A 217 -4.24 1.92 20.20
N ILE A 218 -4.63 2.64 21.25
CA ILE A 218 -5.94 3.31 21.31
C ILE A 218 -6.08 4.33 20.18
N VAL A 219 -5.10 5.21 20.00
CA VAL A 219 -5.14 6.23 18.93
C VAL A 219 -5.21 5.58 17.56
N LEU A 220 -4.39 4.56 17.30
CA LEU A 220 -4.38 3.83 16.03
C LEU A 220 -5.75 3.17 15.78
N LEU A 221 -6.31 2.47 16.77
CA LEU A 221 -7.61 1.80 16.66
C LEU A 221 -8.75 2.78 16.42
N ILE A 222 -8.78 3.88 17.16
CA ILE A 222 -9.76 4.95 16.96
C ILE A 222 -9.65 5.49 15.54
N TRP A 223 -8.43 5.80 15.08
CA TRP A 223 -8.21 6.38 13.74
C TRP A 223 -8.60 5.40 12.63
N THR A 224 -8.15 4.15 12.72
CA THR A 224 -8.38 3.11 11.70
C THR A 224 -9.80 2.56 11.70
N THR A 225 -10.58 2.82 12.75
CA THR A 225 -12.01 2.47 12.80
C THR A 225 -12.90 3.66 12.42
N MET A 226 -12.62 4.86 12.95
CA MET A 226 -13.46 6.03 12.74
C MET A 226 -13.49 6.49 11.29
N PHE A 227 -12.36 6.56 10.60
CA PHE A 227 -12.33 7.05 9.22
C PHE A 227 -13.13 6.16 8.26
N PRO A 228 -12.97 4.83 8.27
CA PRO A 228 -13.85 3.93 7.51
C PRO A 228 -15.33 4.12 7.77
N VAL A 229 -15.72 4.18 9.05
CA VAL A 229 -17.13 4.34 9.44
C VAL A 229 -17.65 5.70 8.99
N ALA A 230 -16.91 6.77 9.25
CA ALA A 230 -17.26 8.13 8.81
C ALA A 230 -17.39 8.21 7.29
N LYS A 231 -16.55 7.49 6.54
CA LYS A 231 -16.59 7.46 5.08
C LYS A 231 -17.90 6.87 4.56
N ILE A 232 -18.30 5.73 5.12
CA ILE A 232 -19.54 5.05 4.73
C ILE A 232 -20.73 5.98 4.94
N PHE A 233 -20.84 6.60 6.11
CA PHE A 233 -21.92 7.55 6.40
C PHE A 233 -21.87 8.81 5.54
N LEU A 234 -20.67 9.35 5.28
CA LEU A 234 -20.51 10.53 4.46
C LEU A 234 -20.90 10.26 3.00
N ILE A 235 -20.46 9.14 2.44
CA ILE A 235 -20.83 8.71 1.09
C ILE A 235 -22.33 8.48 0.99
N ASP A 236 -22.95 7.72 1.92
CA ASP A 236 -24.40 7.49 1.92
C ASP A 236 -25.18 8.81 1.95
N ARG A 237 -24.77 9.78 2.77
CA ARG A 237 -25.39 11.11 2.78
C ARG A 237 -25.25 11.85 1.44
N ILE A 238 -24.07 11.80 0.82
CA ILE A 238 -23.80 12.44 -0.47
C ILE A 238 -24.61 11.75 -1.56
N SER A 239 -24.66 10.41 -1.59
CA SER A 239 -25.48 9.62 -2.50
C SER A 239 -26.95 10.04 -2.48
N ARG A 240 -27.53 10.18 -1.28
CA ARG A 240 -28.92 10.67 -1.13
C ARG A 240 -29.11 12.09 -1.65
N THR A 241 -28.10 12.94 -1.51
CA THR A 241 -28.14 14.33 -1.97
C THR A 241 -28.01 14.42 -3.49
N GLU A 242 -27.16 13.57 -4.09
CA GLU A 242 -26.97 13.45 -5.54
C GLU A 242 -28.07 12.65 -6.23
N GLY A 243 -28.94 11.96 -5.48
CA GLY A 243 -30.02 11.13 -6.02
C GLY A 243 -29.52 9.86 -6.71
N THR A 244 -28.30 9.41 -6.40
CA THR A 244 -27.66 8.24 -7.03
C THR A 244 -26.82 7.47 -6.02
N GLU A 245 -26.71 6.16 -6.20
CA GLU A 245 -25.80 5.35 -5.40
C GLU A 245 -24.36 5.66 -5.80
N ILE A 246 -23.51 5.95 -4.80
CA ILE A 246 -22.07 6.18 -5.00
C ILE A 246 -21.35 5.11 -4.20
N SER A 247 -20.53 4.32 -4.88
CA SER A 247 -19.74 3.27 -4.23
C SER A 247 -18.70 3.89 -3.31
N TYR A 248 -18.70 3.52 -2.03
CA TYR A 248 -17.66 3.95 -1.09
C TYR A 248 -16.33 3.20 -1.33
N ASN A 249 -16.38 2.02 -1.96
CA ASN A 249 -15.20 1.22 -2.32
C ASN A 249 -14.43 1.84 -3.49
N ASP A 250 -15.15 2.46 -4.43
CA ASP A 250 -14.57 3.02 -5.66
C ASP A 250 -14.25 4.52 -5.50
N THR A 251 -13.76 4.88 -4.32
CA THR A 251 -13.30 6.22 -4.00
C THR A 251 -11.80 6.22 -3.72
N TYR A 252 -11.18 7.40 -3.66
CA TYR A 252 -9.73 7.47 -3.58
C TYR A 252 -9.18 8.63 -2.76
N PRO A 253 -8.33 8.39 -1.75
CA PRO A 253 -7.80 9.45 -0.91
C PRO A 253 -6.73 10.24 -1.66
N ILE A 254 -6.99 11.53 -1.85
CA ILE A 254 -6.07 12.46 -2.53
C ILE A 254 -5.14 13.18 -1.55
N SER A 255 -5.58 13.37 -0.31
CA SER A 255 -4.79 13.96 0.78
C SER A 255 -5.41 13.60 2.13
N THR A 256 -4.74 13.90 3.24
CA THR A 256 -5.25 13.63 4.58
C THR A 256 -6.63 14.27 4.76
N GLY A 257 -7.64 13.43 5.01
CA GLY A 257 -9.01 13.87 5.21
C GLY A 257 -9.77 14.24 3.93
N LYS A 258 -9.24 13.95 2.73
CA LYS A 258 -9.95 14.18 1.46
C LYS A 258 -9.86 12.99 0.51
N PHE A 259 -10.91 12.74 -0.23
CA PHE A 259 -10.97 11.72 -1.26
C PHE A 259 -11.79 12.15 -2.48
N LEU A 260 -11.52 11.53 -3.62
CA LEU A 260 -12.34 11.63 -4.83
C LEU A 260 -13.37 10.51 -4.84
N ALA A 261 -14.60 10.85 -5.21
CA ALA A 261 -15.62 9.91 -5.63
C ALA A 261 -15.99 10.18 -7.08
N ALA A 262 -16.49 9.17 -7.77
CA ALA A 262 -17.02 9.30 -9.12
C ALA A 262 -18.30 8.47 -9.22
N TYR A 263 -19.16 8.80 -10.17
CA TYR A 263 -20.29 7.97 -10.57
C TYR A 263 -20.72 8.31 -12.01
N PRO A 264 -21.40 7.40 -12.72
CA PRO A 264 -21.97 7.68 -14.05
C PRO A 264 -23.10 8.71 -13.92
N ALA A 265 -22.94 9.88 -14.54
CA ALA A 265 -23.99 10.89 -14.55
C ALA A 265 -25.03 10.63 -15.63
N ASP A 266 -24.56 10.12 -16.77
CA ASP A 266 -25.32 9.71 -17.95
C ASP A 266 -24.47 8.70 -18.74
N ASP A 267 -24.95 8.27 -19.90
CA ASP A 267 -24.25 7.27 -20.73
C ASP A 267 -22.91 7.77 -21.29
N SER A 268 -22.69 9.09 -21.35
CA SER A 268 -21.52 9.71 -21.96
C SER A 268 -20.56 10.36 -20.98
N ARG A 269 -20.92 10.55 -19.71
CA ARG A 269 -20.13 11.30 -18.73
C ARG A 269 -20.13 10.68 -17.33
N TYR A 270 -19.00 10.84 -16.66
CA TYR A 270 -18.91 10.67 -15.21
C TYR A 270 -19.02 12.03 -14.51
N LYS A 271 -19.64 12.05 -13.33
CA LYS A 271 -19.49 13.16 -12.38
C LYS A 271 -18.46 12.76 -11.34
N LEU A 272 -17.49 13.65 -11.12
CA LEU A 272 -16.43 13.49 -10.13
C LEU A 272 -16.66 14.50 -9.00
N LEU A 273 -16.44 14.04 -7.76
CA LEU A 273 -16.61 14.82 -6.54
C LEU A 273 -15.32 14.82 -5.74
N GLU A 274 -14.80 16.01 -5.41
CA GLU A 274 -13.76 16.20 -4.39
C GLU A 274 -14.46 16.33 -3.03
N ILE A 275 -14.25 15.36 -2.15
CA ILE A 275 -14.94 15.25 -0.86
C ILE A 275 -13.94 15.36 0.28
N SER A 276 -14.30 16.12 1.30
CA SER A 276 -13.58 16.28 2.56
C SER A 276 -14.38 15.71 3.71
N TYR A 277 -13.74 14.96 4.60
CA TYR A 277 -14.40 14.46 5.82
C TYR A 277 -14.90 15.61 6.72
N TRP A 278 -14.33 16.81 6.58
CA TRP A 278 -14.64 17.96 7.40
C TRP A 278 -15.73 18.86 6.79
N ALA A 279 -15.74 18.99 5.47
CA ALA A 279 -16.57 19.97 4.75
C ALA A 279 -17.62 19.36 3.82
N GLY A 280 -17.58 18.05 3.56
CA GLY A 280 -18.43 17.41 2.55
C GLY A 280 -17.90 17.62 1.14
N VAL A 281 -18.79 17.79 0.16
CA VAL A 281 -18.41 18.03 -1.25
C VAL A 281 -17.81 19.42 -1.39
N GLU A 282 -16.53 19.50 -1.74
CA GLU A 282 -15.82 20.77 -1.97
C GLU A 282 -15.86 21.20 -3.43
N LYS A 283 -15.79 20.24 -4.37
CA LYS A 283 -15.85 20.50 -5.82
C LYS A 283 -16.56 19.36 -6.53
N SER A 284 -17.18 19.69 -7.65
CA SER A 284 -17.74 18.72 -8.59
C SER A 284 -17.44 19.13 -10.03
N PHE A 285 -17.17 18.16 -10.89
CA PHE A 285 -16.94 18.39 -12.32
C PHE A 285 -17.35 17.15 -13.13
N TYR A 286 -17.51 17.33 -14.43
CA TYR A 286 -17.88 16.26 -15.36
C TYR A 286 -16.68 15.87 -16.23
N VAL A 287 -16.60 14.59 -16.57
CA VAL A 287 -15.58 14.03 -17.45
C VAL A 287 -16.27 13.18 -18.50
N ASP A 288 -15.98 13.42 -19.77
CA ASP A 288 -16.51 12.63 -20.88
C ASP A 288 -15.88 11.23 -20.90
N ARG A 289 -16.72 10.22 -21.14
CA ARG A 289 -16.30 8.81 -21.20
C ARG A 289 -15.51 8.51 -22.47
N VAL A 290 -15.86 9.14 -23.58
CA VAL A 290 -15.20 8.97 -24.86
C VAL A 290 -14.87 10.35 -25.42
N THR A 291 -13.58 10.61 -25.62
CA THR A 291 -13.08 11.79 -26.32
C THR A 291 -12.49 11.35 -27.65
N VAL A 292 -12.84 12.06 -28.74
CA VAL A 292 -12.34 11.74 -30.08
C VAL A 292 -11.44 12.86 -30.56
N GLU A 293 -10.20 12.54 -30.90
CA GLU A 293 -9.24 13.46 -31.50
C GLU A 293 -9.15 13.19 -33.00
N GLY A 294 -9.70 14.11 -33.81
CA GLY A 294 -9.78 13.97 -35.27
C GLY A 294 -11.12 13.42 -35.74
N ASP A 295 -11.15 12.89 -36.97
CA ASP A 295 -12.34 12.34 -37.62
C ASP A 295 -12.28 10.80 -37.62
N VAL A 296 -12.79 10.20 -36.53
CA VAL A 296 -12.87 8.73 -36.37
C VAL A 296 -14.35 8.34 -36.20
N PRO A 297 -15.10 8.12 -37.30
CA PRO A 297 -16.54 7.94 -37.25
C PRO A 297 -17.00 6.69 -36.50
N ASP A 298 -16.14 5.67 -36.36
CA ASP A 298 -16.38 4.43 -35.64
C ASP A 298 -15.70 4.36 -34.26
N ALA A 299 -15.34 5.51 -33.68
CA ALA A 299 -14.62 5.60 -32.41
C ALA A 299 -15.29 4.81 -31.26
N SER A 300 -16.61 4.88 -31.13
CA SER A 300 -17.35 4.18 -30.07
C SER A 300 -17.15 2.66 -30.11
N ARG A 301 -17.01 2.08 -31.31
CA ARG A 301 -16.78 0.64 -31.48
C ARG A 301 -15.39 0.23 -31.02
N TYR A 302 -14.39 1.07 -31.26
CA TYR A 302 -13.02 0.83 -30.77
C TYR A 302 -12.91 1.01 -29.26
N ALA A 303 -13.59 2.01 -28.70
CA ALA A 303 -13.69 2.19 -27.24
C ALA A 303 -14.34 0.97 -26.57
N GLU A 304 -15.45 0.48 -27.11
CA GLU A 304 -16.12 -0.74 -26.62
C GLU A 304 -15.21 -1.97 -26.72
N ARG A 305 -14.52 -2.15 -27.86
CA ARG A 305 -13.57 -3.25 -28.05
C ARG A 305 -12.44 -3.22 -27.02
N ALA A 306 -11.85 -2.04 -26.77
CA ALA A 306 -10.83 -1.87 -25.75
C ALA A 306 -11.37 -2.15 -24.34
N GLY A 307 -12.60 -1.71 -24.05
CA GLY A 307 -13.29 -2.01 -22.80
C GLY A 307 -13.49 -3.51 -22.57
N ASN A 308 -13.93 -4.25 -23.58
CA ASN A 308 -14.14 -5.69 -23.50
C ASN A 308 -12.83 -6.47 -23.30
N LEU A 309 -11.77 -6.09 -24.02
CA LEU A 309 -10.43 -6.67 -23.80
C LEU A 309 -9.98 -6.41 -22.35
N TYR A 310 -10.08 -5.16 -21.90
CA TYR A 310 -9.68 -4.78 -20.55
C TYR A 310 -10.44 -5.56 -19.46
N SER A 311 -11.76 -5.72 -19.61
CA SER A 311 -12.59 -6.45 -18.65
C SER A 311 -12.24 -7.94 -18.52
N ASN A 312 -11.59 -8.53 -19.53
CA ASN A 312 -11.13 -9.92 -19.45
C ASN A 312 -9.78 -10.07 -18.73
N SER A 313 -9.04 -8.98 -18.55
CA SER A 313 -7.71 -9.00 -17.95
C SER A 313 -7.74 -8.79 -16.43
N VAL A 314 -6.75 -9.35 -15.74
CA VAL A 314 -6.44 -9.02 -14.33
C VAL A 314 -4.98 -8.58 -14.20
N PRO A 315 -4.67 -7.60 -13.32
CA PRO A 315 -5.57 -6.85 -12.44
C PRO A 315 -6.38 -5.76 -13.15
N GLN A 316 -7.57 -5.43 -12.60
CA GLN A 316 -8.40 -4.30 -13.04
C GLN A 316 -8.11 -3.07 -12.17
N ALA A 317 -7.12 -2.28 -12.59
CA ALA A 317 -6.72 -1.04 -11.90
C ALA A 317 -7.62 0.19 -12.13
N ILE A 318 -8.46 0.19 -13.18
CA ILE A 318 -9.31 1.30 -13.61
C ILE A 318 -10.74 1.02 -13.17
N ASP A 319 -11.28 1.86 -12.28
CA ASP A 319 -12.65 1.70 -11.77
C ASP A 319 -13.65 2.47 -12.65
N TYR A 320 -13.25 3.63 -13.20
CA TYR A 320 -14.10 4.49 -14.06
C TYR A 320 -13.43 4.71 -15.41
N PRO A 321 -13.61 3.78 -16.37
CA PRO A 321 -12.88 3.80 -17.64
C PRO A 321 -13.32 4.98 -18.52
N VAL A 322 -12.34 5.75 -18.98
CA VAL A 322 -12.46 6.78 -20.01
C VAL A 322 -11.53 6.46 -21.17
N TYR A 323 -11.98 6.80 -22.38
CA TYR A 323 -11.34 6.42 -23.64
C TYR A 323 -11.02 7.69 -24.44
N SER A 324 -9.77 7.87 -24.83
CA SER A 324 -9.39 8.81 -25.88
C SER A 324 -9.07 8.05 -27.16
N VAL A 325 -9.80 8.34 -28.24
CA VAL A 325 -9.68 7.67 -29.52
C VAL A 325 -9.07 8.63 -30.53
N SER A 326 -8.02 8.18 -31.20
CA SER A 326 -7.37 8.90 -32.30
C SER A 326 -6.97 7.94 -33.41
N GLU A 327 -6.80 8.45 -34.62
CA GLU A 327 -6.36 7.66 -35.77
C GLU A 327 -5.10 8.28 -36.36
N LYS A 328 -4.12 7.44 -36.67
CA LYS A 328 -2.89 7.85 -37.34
C LYS A 328 -2.36 6.72 -38.20
N ASP A 329 -1.98 7.04 -39.44
CA ASP A 329 -1.31 6.12 -40.37
C ASP A 329 -2.08 4.79 -40.58
N GLY A 330 -3.42 4.84 -40.61
CA GLY A 330 -4.28 3.66 -40.80
C GLY A 330 -4.48 2.78 -39.55
N ALA A 331 -3.93 3.17 -38.40
CA ALA A 331 -4.14 2.51 -37.12
C ALA A 331 -4.96 3.39 -36.17
N VAL A 332 -5.94 2.77 -35.50
CA VAL A 332 -6.76 3.43 -34.48
C VAL A 332 -6.13 3.19 -33.11
N THR A 333 -5.77 4.27 -32.42
CA THR A 333 -5.24 4.23 -31.07
C THR A 333 -6.35 4.57 -30.07
N VAL A 334 -6.53 3.70 -29.07
CA VAL A 334 -7.43 3.93 -27.94
C VAL A 334 -6.60 4.00 -26.66
N ILE A 335 -6.60 5.16 -26.03
CA ILE A 335 -6.02 5.38 -24.71
C ILE A 335 -7.12 5.16 -23.67
N LEU A 336 -7.00 4.08 -22.90
CA LEU A 336 -7.87 3.75 -21.78
C LEU A 336 -7.21 4.18 -20.45
N SER A 337 -7.91 4.97 -19.67
CA SER A 337 -7.45 5.46 -18.36
C SER A 337 -8.62 5.61 -17.38
N ASP A 338 -8.35 5.96 -16.12
CA ASP A 338 -9.40 6.26 -15.14
C ASP A 338 -9.81 7.74 -15.19
N ALA A 339 -11.11 8.02 -15.12
CA ALA A 339 -11.67 9.38 -15.14
C ALA A 339 -11.04 10.31 -14.10
N ARG A 340 -10.54 9.75 -12.99
CA ARG A 340 -9.95 10.50 -11.87
C ARG A 340 -8.47 10.82 -12.10
N ASN A 341 -7.81 10.23 -13.10
CA ASN A 341 -6.36 10.39 -13.35
C ASN A 341 -5.87 11.84 -13.39
N PRO A 342 -6.53 12.76 -14.14
CA PRO A 342 -6.05 14.14 -14.23
C PRO A 342 -6.05 14.89 -12.88
N TYR A 343 -6.80 14.39 -11.90
CA TYR A 343 -7.07 15.05 -10.62
C TYR A 343 -6.27 14.46 -9.45
N VAL A 344 -5.57 13.35 -9.67
CA VAL A 344 -4.72 12.70 -8.68
C VAL A 344 -3.26 12.92 -9.05
N LYS A 345 -2.52 13.69 -8.26
CA LYS A 345 -1.09 13.92 -8.50
C LYS A 345 -0.24 12.79 -7.91
N LYS A 346 0.56 12.13 -8.76
CA LYS A 346 1.69 11.26 -8.39
C LYS A 346 1.29 10.00 -7.62
N TRP A 347 0.41 9.17 -8.21
CA TRP A 347 0.04 7.89 -7.61
C TRP A 347 0.09 6.74 -8.62
N PRO A 348 0.92 5.71 -8.36
CA PRO A 348 1.14 4.62 -9.32
C PRO A 348 -0.10 3.76 -9.60
N TYR A 349 -1.16 3.88 -8.78
CA TYR A 349 -2.42 3.14 -8.97
C TYR A 349 -3.38 3.83 -9.96
N PHE A 350 -3.34 5.17 -10.06
CA PHE A 350 -4.18 5.94 -10.99
C PHE A 350 -3.47 6.14 -12.31
N ASP A 351 -2.16 6.33 -12.29
CA ASP A 351 -1.41 6.57 -13.52
C ASP A 351 -1.24 5.33 -14.42
N THR A 352 -2.03 4.27 -14.23
CA THR A 352 -2.11 3.17 -15.19
C THR A 352 -2.91 3.62 -16.40
N VAL A 353 -2.23 3.65 -17.55
CA VAL A 353 -2.84 3.98 -18.84
C VAL A 353 -2.54 2.84 -19.80
N TYR A 354 -3.60 2.29 -20.40
CA TYR A 354 -3.49 1.30 -21.45
C TYR A 354 -3.63 1.97 -22.81
N ARG A 355 -2.73 1.66 -23.73
CA ARG A 355 -2.78 2.12 -25.11
C ARG A 355 -2.99 0.93 -26.01
N PHE A 356 -4.20 0.81 -26.55
CA PHE A 356 -4.54 -0.19 -27.55
C PHE A 356 -4.30 0.41 -28.93
N VAL A 357 -3.60 -0.32 -29.80
CA VAL A 357 -3.39 0.04 -31.19
C VAL A 357 -4.06 -1.03 -32.04
N PHE A 358 -5.11 -0.64 -32.74
CA PHE A 358 -5.87 -1.52 -33.62
C PHE A 358 -5.52 -1.24 -35.08
N ASP A 359 -5.14 -2.29 -35.78
CA ASP A 359 -4.96 -2.24 -37.24
C ASP A 359 -6.34 -2.29 -37.92
N ARG A 360 -6.60 -1.38 -38.86
CA ARG A 360 -7.88 -1.33 -39.59
C ARG A 360 -8.07 -2.49 -40.55
N GLU A 361 -6.99 -3.01 -41.12
CA GLU A 361 -7.02 -4.04 -42.16
C GLU A 361 -6.99 -5.45 -41.56
N SER A 362 -6.12 -5.69 -40.57
CA SER A 362 -5.76 -7.04 -40.15
C SER A 362 -6.55 -7.58 -38.95
N ARG A 363 -7.47 -6.81 -38.35
CA ARG A 363 -8.12 -7.08 -37.05
C ARG A 363 -7.15 -7.32 -35.88
N ASP A 364 -5.85 -7.36 -36.10
CA ASP A 364 -4.84 -7.49 -35.07
C ASP A 364 -4.78 -6.22 -34.20
N TYR A 365 -4.19 -6.39 -33.03
CA TYR A 365 -4.01 -5.31 -32.08
C TYR A 365 -2.76 -5.52 -31.25
N GLU A 366 -2.21 -4.40 -30.77
CA GLU A 366 -1.15 -4.37 -29.78
C GLU A 366 -1.63 -3.58 -28.57
N VAL A 367 -1.19 -4.00 -27.38
CA VAL A 367 -1.52 -3.31 -26.14
C VAL A 367 -0.25 -2.96 -25.40
N TYR A 368 -0.25 -1.73 -24.90
CA TYR A 368 0.83 -1.20 -24.10
C TYR A 368 0.27 -0.70 -22.78
N GLU A 369 1.05 -0.89 -21.72
CA GLU A 369 0.75 -0.39 -20.39
C GLU A 369 1.81 0.63 -20.00
N SER A 370 1.37 1.79 -19.51
CA SER A 370 2.24 2.79 -18.94
C SER A 370 1.81 3.14 -17.52
N HIS A 371 2.80 3.45 -16.69
CA HIS A 371 2.64 3.87 -15.30
C HIS A 371 3.48 5.14 -15.09
N TYR A 372 3.03 6.06 -14.22
CA TYR A 372 3.79 7.29 -13.96
C TYR A 372 5.22 7.02 -13.52
N GLY A 373 6.16 7.67 -14.22
CA GLY A 373 7.59 7.53 -13.97
C GLY A 373 8.19 6.20 -14.44
N ARG A 374 7.45 5.38 -15.20
CA ARG A 374 7.94 4.12 -15.78
C ARG A 374 7.85 4.15 -17.31
N PRO A 375 8.78 3.47 -18.01
CA PRO A 375 8.65 3.28 -19.45
C PRO A 375 7.40 2.47 -19.76
N GLU A 376 6.80 2.77 -20.90
CA GLU A 376 5.71 1.98 -21.45
C GLU A 376 6.19 0.56 -21.77
N LYS A 377 5.36 -0.44 -21.44
CA LYS A 377 5.64 -1.86 -21.62
C LYS A 377 4.59 -2.48 -22.54
N LYS A 378 5.04 -3.19 -23.59
CA LYS A 378 4.15 -4.01 -24.42
C LYS A 378 3.63 -5.21 -23.60
N LEU A 379 2.32 -5.47 -23.67
CA LEU A 379 1.68 -6.60 -23.03
C LEU A 379 1.48 -7.74 -24.02
N ASP A 380 1.62 -8.96 -23.52
CA ASP A 380 1.38 -10.18 -24.28
C ASP A 380 -0.12 -10.40 -24.50
N LYS A 381 -0.52 -11.03 -25.61
CA LYS A 381 -1.94 -11.27 -25.94
C LYS A 381 -2.67 -12.05 -24.83
N ASN A 382 -1.97 -12.97 -24.15
CA ASN A 382 -2.52 -13.78 -23.06
C ASN A 382 -2.95 -12.97 -21.82
N TYR A 383 -2.66 -11.68 -21.76
CA TYR A 383 -3.24 -10.78 -20.76
C TYR A 383 -4.75 -10.60 -20.97
N PHE A 384 -5.23 -10.69 -22.21
CA PHE A 384 -6.60 -10.32 -22.59
C PHE A 384 -7.41 -11.48 -23.16
N GLU A 385 -6.75 -12.49 -23.78
CA GLU A 385 -7.41 -13.64 -24.41
C GLU A 385 -6.56 -14.92 -24.41
#